data_AF-A0A820IB85-F1
#
_entry.id   AF-A0A820IB85-F1
#
_cell.length_a   1.000
_cell.length_b   1.000
_cell.length_c   1.000
_cell.angle_alpha   90.00
_cell.angle_beta   90.00
_cell.angle_gamma   90.00
#
_symmetry.space_group_name_H-M   'P 1'
#
loop_
_entity.id
_entity.type
_entity.pdbx_description
1 polymer ?
#
loop_
_entity_poly.entity_id
_entity_poly.type
_entity_poly.pdbx_seq_one_letter_code
_entity_poly.pdbx_strand_id
1 'polypeptide(L)'
;MWTQAEFTLFQKYVFIVLVPIAIVVGSIGSILNVIVFSVSTKLRKSPCSLYLIFSSIGFMAYLNVVALLKLLQVGFAIDPSVTWLWFCKLKFYFVGFLLMLPHLDKP
;
A
#
# COMPACT_ATOMS: atom_id res chain seq x y z
N MET A 1 15.59 -1.52 -28.74
CA MET A 1 14.46 -2.39 -28.39
C MET A 1 14.95 -3.28 -27.24
N TRP A 2 14.43 -3.10 -26.03
CA TRP A 2 14.87 -3.88 -24.86
C TRP A 2 14.40 -5.33 -25.01
N THR A 3 15.23 -6.30 -24.64
CA THR A 3 14.82 -7.71 -24.58
C THR A 3 14.02 -7.95 -23.30
N GLN A 4 13.14 -8.96 -23.29
CA GLN A 4 12.29 -9.27 -22.14
C GLN A 4 13.09 -9.53 -20.84
N ALA A 5 14.32 -10.03 -20.97
CA ALA A 5 15.20 -10.31 -19.83
C ALA A 5 15.77 -9.02 -19.18
N GLU A 6 16.10 -8.01 -19.98
CA GLU A 6 16.63 -6.74 -19.47
C GLU A 6 15.56 -5.99 -18.66
N PHE A 7 14.30 -6.05 -19.11
CA PHE A 7 13.18 -5.38 -18.45
C PHE A 7 12.86 -5.99 -17.08
N THR A 8 12.91 -7.32 -16.95
CA THR A 8 12.66 -8.00 -15.67
C THR A 8 13.78 -7.76 -14.66
N LEU A 9 15.03 -7.69 -15.12
CA LEU A 9 16.17 -7.33 -14.28
C LEU A 9 16.03 -5.90 -13.76
N PHE A 10 15.72 -4.95 -14.64
CA PHE A 10 15.46 -3.56 -14.26
C PHE A 10 14.33 -3.46 -13.24
N GLN A 11 13.19 -4.13 -13.49
CA GLN A 11 12.08 -4.18 -12.53
C GLN A 11 12.53 -4.70 -11.17
N LYS A 12 13.29 -5.79 -11.12
CA LYS A 12 13.80 -6.36 -9.86
C LYS A 12 14.61 -5.33 -9.06
N TYR A 13 15.56 -4.64 -9.69
CA TYR A 13 16.38 -3.63 -9.03
C TYR A 13 15.55 -2.45 -8.53
N VAL A 14 14.62 -1.96 -9.34
CA VAL A 14 13.71 -0.87 -8.97
C VAL A 14 12.87 -1.27 -7.75
N PHE A 15 12.33 -2.49 -7.73
CA PHE A 15 11.52 -2.97 -6.61
C PHE A 15 12.34 -3.11 -5.33
N ILE A 16 13.54 -3.70 -5.40
CA ILE A 16 14.41 -3.89 -4.23
C ILE A 16 14.81 -2.56 -3.58
N VAL A 17 14.98 -1.49 -4.37
CA VAL A 17 15.43 -0.19 -3.84
C VAL A 17 14.25 0.73 -3.50
N LEU A 18 13.34 0.96 -4.44
CA LEU A 18 12.31 1.99 -4.26
C LEU A 18 11.19 1.54 -3.33
N VAL A 19 10.82 0.25 -3.31
CA VAL A 19 9.68 -0.20 -2.50
C VAL A 19 9.97 -0.11 -1.00
N PRO A 20 11.14 -0.53 -0.48
CA PRO A 20 11.48 -0.31 0.93
C PRO A 20 11.48 1.17 1.32
N ILE A 21 12.05 2.04 0.47
CA ILE A 21 12.05 3.49 0.70
C ILE A 21 10.61 4.02 0.78
N ALA A 22 9.76 3.61 -0.17
CA ALA A 22 8.35 3.99 -0.18
C ALA A 22 7.59 3.46 1.03
N ILE A 23 7.89 2.26 1.53
CA ILE A 23 7.31 1.71 2.75
C ILE A 23 7.70 2.56 3.96
N VAL A 24 8.99 2.90 4.11
CA VAL A 24 9.47 3.70 5.24
C VAL A 24 8.90 5.11 5.21
N VAL A 25 9.10 5.83 4.10
CA VAL A 25 8.66 7.22 3.96
C VAL A 25 7.14 7.31 3.98
N GLY A 26 6.46 6.40 3.27
CA GLY A 26 5.00 6.36 3.22
C GLY A 26 4.36 5.99 4.56
N SER A 27 4.99 5.12 5.36
CA SER A 27 4.54 4.82 6.72
C SER A 27 4.71 6.03 7.64
N ILE A 28 5.87 6.70 7.59
CA ILE A 28 6.12 7.92 8.39
C ILE A 28 5.11 9.01 8.03
N GLY A 29 4.90 9.27 6.74
CA GLY A 29 3.94 10.28 6.27
C GLY A 29 2.51 9.95 6.69
N SER A 30 2.10 8.68 6.60
CA SER A 30 0.76 8.25 7.01
C SER A 30 0.55 8.39 8.52
N ILE A 31 1.57 8.04 9.33
CA ILE A 31 1.52 8.21 10.79
C ILE A 31 1.42 9.69 11.14
N LEU A 32 2.25 10.55 10.53
CA LEU A 32 2.20 12.00 10.75
C LEU A 32 0.84 12.59 10.40
N ASN A 33 0.24 12.19 9.26
CA ASN A 33 -1.09 12.62 8.87
C ASN A 33 -2.13 12.21 9.93
N VAL A 34 -2.14 10.95 10.36
CA VAL A 34 -3.07 10.47 11.38
C VAL A 34 -2.89 11.25 12.69
N ILE A 35 -1.65 11.52 13.12
CA ILE A 35 -1.37 12.30 14.34
C ILE A 35 -1.89 13.72 14.20
N VAL A 36 -1.54 14.44 13.13
CA VAL A 36 -1.90 15.85 12.92
C VAL A 36 -3.42 16.01 12.89
N PHE A 37 -4.13 15.14 12.16
CA PHE A 37 -5.59 15.19 12.06
C PHE A 37 -6.28 14.68 13.33
N SER A 38 -5.66 13.78 14.11
CA SER A 38 -6.24 13.28 15.36
C SER A 38 -6.04 14.24 16.54
N VAL A 39 -4.89 14.89 16.63
CA VAL A 39 -4.55 15.85 17.70
C VAL A 39 -5.27 17.18 17.50
N SER A 40 -5.50 17.58 16.25
CA SER A 40 -6.19 18.83 15.95
C SER A 40 -7.70 18.72 16.14
N THR A 41 -8.18 19.07 17.33
CA THR A 41 -9.61 19.09 17.70
C THR A 41 -10.47 19.98 16.77
N LYS A 42 -9.85 20.98 16.12
CA LYS A 42 -10.50 21.83 15.11
C LYS A 42 -10.73 21.11 13.77
N LEU A 43 -9.84 20.19 13.38
CA LEU A 43 -9.88 19.48 12.10
C LEU A 43 -10.84 18.28 12.14
N ARG A 44 -10.95 17.59 13.28
CA ARG A 44 -11.85 16.43 13.51
C ARG A 44 -13.34 16.69 13.26
N LYS A 45 -13.77 17.96 13.20
CA LYS A 45 -15.17 18.33 12.93
C LYS A 45 -15.52 18.35 11.44
N SER A 46 -14.52 18.36 10.56
CA SER A 46 -14.75 18.36 9.12
C SER A 46 -14.77 16.92 8.58
N PRO A 47 -15.75 16.56 7.74
CA PRO A 47 -15.79 15.24 7.11
C PRO A 47 -14.55 14.98 6.24
N CYS A 48 -13.97 16.04 5.65
CA CYS A 48 -12.72 15.98 4.89
C CYS A 48 -11.53 15.48 5.73
N SER A 49 -11.40 15.94 6.99
CA SER A 49 -10.34 15.46 7.88
C SER A 49 -10.49 13.99 8.25
N LEU A 50 -11.73 13.51 8.43
CA LEU A 50 -12.02 12.10 8.69
C LEU A 50 -11.66 11.24 7.46
N TYR A 51 -12.04 11.69 6.26
CA TYR A 51 -11.65 11.03 5.01
C TYR A 51 -10.13 10.91 4.88
N LEU A 52 -9.38 11.99 5.16
CA LEU A 52 -7.92 11.97 5.09
C LEU A 52 -7.29 11.02 6.12
N ILE A 53 -7.87 10.89 7.32
CA ILE A 53 -7.44 9.91 8.33
C ILE A 53 -7.66 8.49 7.80
N PHE A 54 -8.87 8.15 7.34
CA PHE A 54 -9.17 6.82 6.82
C PHE A 54 -8.35 6.47 5.58
N SER A 55 -8.16 7.44 4.68
CA SER A 55 -7.28 7.28 3.51
C SER A 55 -5.84 7.05 3.93
N SER A 56 -5.33 7.74 4.96
CA SER A 56 -3.97 7.54 5.45
C SER A 56 -3.80 6.16 6.09
N ILE A 57 -4.79 5.68 6.85
CA ILE A 57 -4.80 4.32 7.42
C ILE A 57 -4.85 3.27 6.31
N GLY A 58 -5.72 3.45 5.30
CA GLY A 58 -5.82 2.55 4.15
C GLY A 58 -4.53 2.50 3.34
N PHE A 59 -3.89 3.65 3.13
CA PHE A 59 -2.61 3.74 2.45
C PHE A 59 -1.49 3.04 3.24
N MET A 60 -1.50 3.18 4.56
CA MET A 60 -0.56 2.48 5.44
C MET A 60 -0.74 0.96 5.36
N ALA A 61 -1.98 0.47 5.34
CA ALA A 61 -2.26 -0.95 5.18
C ALA A 61 -1.85 -1.46 3.78
N TYR A 62 -2.09 -0.67 2.73
CA TYR A 62 -1.65 -0.99 1.37
C TYR A 62 -0.12 -1.12 1.27
N LEU A 63 0.63 -0.16 1.81
CA LEU A 63 2.09 -0.21 1.78
C LEU A 63 2.64 -1.43 2.53
N ASN A 64 2.11 -1.71 3.73
CA ASN A 64 2.61 -2.82 4.54
C ASN A 64 2.23 -4.20 4.00
N VAL A 65 1.07 -4.34 3.35
CA VAL A 65 0.61 -5.64 2.86
C VAL A 65 0.94 -5.80 1.37
N VAL A 66 0.44 -4.92 0.52
CA VAL A 66 0.52 -5.11 -0.93
C VAL A 66 1.92 -4.80 -1.45
N ALA A 67 2.53 -3.69 -1.00
CA ALA A 67 3.87 -3.34 -1.46
C ALA A 67 4.93 -4.34 -0.97
N LEU A 68 4.81 -4.81 0.28
CA LEU A 68 5.68 -5.84 0.82
C LEU A 68 5.56 -7.17 0.06
N LEU A 69 4.34 -7.60 -0.27
CA LEU A 69 4.12 -8.81 -1.07
C LEU A 69 4.70 -8.67 -2.47
N LYS A 70 4.57 -7.50 -3.09
CA LYS A 70 5.18 -7.24 -4.40
C LYS A 70 6.70 -7.20 -4.34
N LEU A 71 7.29 -6.68 -3.26
CA LEU A 71 8.73 -6.72 -3.01
C LEU A 71 9.22 -8.17 -2.89
N LEU A 72 8.52 -9.02 -2.14
CA LEU A 72 8.88 -10.43 -2.02
C LEU A 72 8.77 -11.17 -3.36
N GLN A 73 7.70 -10.93 -4.10
CA GLN A 73 7.42 -11.61 -5.36
C GLN A 73 8.36 -11.17 -6.48
N VAL A 74 8.56 -9.86 -6.67
CA VAL A 74 9.36 -9.31 -7.80
C VAL A 74 10.83 -9.15 -7.42
N GLY A 75 11.11 -8.70 -6.20
CA GLY A 75 12.47 -8.47 -5.72
C GLY A 75 13.19 -9.75 -5.31
N PHE A 76 12.52 -10.67 -4.61
CA PHE A 76 13.12 -11.87 -4.06
C PHE A 76 12.67 -13.17 -4.74
N ALA A 77 11.76 -13.10 -5.72
CA ALA A 77 11.17 -14.28 -6.38
C ALA A 77 10.48 -15.27 -5.41
N ILE A 78 10.04 -14.78 -4.24
CA ILE A 78 9.30 -15.56 -3.25
C ILE A 78 7.83 -15.19 -3.37
N ASP A 79 6.99 -16.14 -3.78
CA ASP A 79 5.54 -15.94 -3.84
C ASP A 79 4.84 -16.64 -2.66
N PRO A 80 4.63 -15.95 -1.52
CA PRO A 80 3.95 -16.54 -0.37
C PRO A 80 2.47 -16.84 -0.66
N SER A 81 1.88 -16.28 -1.72
CA SER A 81 0.49 -16.57 -2.11
C SER A 81 0.33 -17.96 -2.73
N VAL A 82 1.41 -18.54 -3.27
CA VAL A 82 1.43 -19.93 -3.75
C VAL A 82 1.60 -20.90 -2.59
N THR A 83 2.29 -20.48 -1.53
CA THR A 83 2.61 -21.34 -0.38
C THR A 83 1.49 -21.35 0.66
N TRP A 84 0.78 -20.23 0.86
CA TRP A 84 -0.20 -20.07 1.95
C TRP A 84 -1.55 -19.57 1.43
N LEU A 85 -2.59 -20.40 1.51
CA LEU A 85 -3.95 -20.08 1.04
C LEU A 85 -4.55 -18.84 1.72
N TRP A 86 -4.27 -18.66 3.01
CA TRP A 86 -4.75 -17.50 3.76
C TRP A 86 -4.15 -16.19 3.25
N PHE A 87 -2.88 -16.20 2.82
CA PHE A 87 -2.22 -15.05 2.20
C PHE A 87 -2.82 -14.70 0.83
N CYS A 88 -3.16 -15.71 0.04
CA CYS A 88 -3.83 -15.51 -1.25
C CYS A 88 -5.19 -14.83 -1.07
N LYS A 89 -6.00 -15.32 -0.11
CA LYS A 89 -7.28 -14.70 0.26
C LYS A 89 -7.10 -13.26 0.74
N LEU A 90 -6.12 -13.02 1.61
CA LEU A 90 -5.85 -11.68 2.14
C LEU A 90 -5.46 -10.69 1.04
N LYS A 91 -4.62 -11.10 0.07
CA LYS A 91 -4.28 -10.31 -1.11
C LYS A 91 -5.52 -9.95 -1.93
N PHE A 92 -6.40 -10.91 -2.19
CA PHE A 92 -7.64 -10.67 -2.94
C PHE A 92 -8.60 -9.73 -2.20
N TYR A 93 -8.79 -9.94 -0.90
CA TYR A 93 -9.68 -9.09 -0.10
C TYR A 93 -9.13 -7.68 0.09
N PHE A 94 -7.83 -7.50 0.29
CA PHE A 94 -7.24 -6.16 0.41
C PHE A 94 -7.33 -5.37 -0.88
N VAL A 95 -6.97 -6.00 -2.01
CA VAL A 95 -7.08 -5.36 -3.32
C VAL A 95 -8.54 -5.04 -3.65
N GLY A 96 -9.45 -5.97 -3.36
CA GLY A 96 -10.89 -5.76 -3.54
C GLY A 96 -11.44 -4.63 -2.67
N PHE A 97 -11.11 -4.61 -1.38
CA PHE A 97 -11.58 -3.60 -0.43
C PHE A 97 -11.03 -2.20 -0.75
N LEU A 98 -9.75 -2.10 -1.11
CA LEU A 98 -9.13 -0.84 -1.51
C LEU A 98 -9.68 -0.32 -2.84
N LEU A 99 -10.02 -1.19 -3.79
CA LEU A 99 -10.66 -0.80 -5.05
C LEU A 99 -12.15 -0.45 -4.89
N MET A 100 -12.83 -0.98 -3.86
CA MET A 100 -14.25 -0.68 -3.59
C MET A 100 -14.46 0.62 -2.80
N LEU A 101 -13.50 1.05 -1.98
CA LEU A 101 -13.56 2.30 -1.23
C LEU A 101 -13.93 3.54 -2.08
N PRO A 102 -13.38 3.78 -3.28
CA PRO A 102 -13.77 4.93 -4.11
C PRO A 102 -15.18 4.81 -4.74
N HIS A 103 -15.83 3.65 -4.67
CA HIS A 103 -17.15 3.43 -5.28
C HIS A 103 -18.32 3.61 -4.29
N LEU A 104 -18.04 3.64 -2.98
CA LEU A 104 -19.03 3.92 -1.93
C LEU A 104 -19.22 5.42 -1.68
N ASP A 105 -18.42 6.29 -2.31
CA ASP A 105 -18.51 7.76 -2.25
C ASP A 105 -19.22 8.36 -3.46
N LYS A 106 -20.09 7.58 -4.13
CA LYS A 106 -21.06 8.12 -5.08
C LYS A 106 -22.39 8.32 -4.34
N PRO A 107 -22.92 9.57 -4.29
CA PRO A 107 -24.25 9.83 -3.75
C PRO A 107 -25.34 9.09 -4.54
#